data_AF-A0A7X3A8C8-F1
#
_entry.id   AF-A0A7X3A8C8-F1
#
_cell.length_a   1.000
_cell.length_b   1.000
_cell.length_c   1.000
_cell.angle_alpha   90.00
_cell.angle_beta   90.00
_cell.angle_gamma   90.00
#
_symmetry.space_group_name_H-M   'P 1'
#
loop_
_entity.id
_entity.type
_entity.pdbx_description
1 polymer ?
#
loop_
_entity_poly.entity_id
_entity_poly.type
_entity_poly.pdbx_seq_one_letter_code
_entity_poly.pdbx_strand_id
1 'polypeptide(L)' 'SALAYFDSYRSERLPANLLQAQRDYFGAHTFKRLDKEGTFHYNWMQN' A
#
# COMPACT_ATOMS: atom_id res chain seq x y z
N SER A 1 16.54 16.05 -5.04
CA SER A 1 16.02 14.86 -5.76
C SER A 1 16.88 13.63 -5.55
N ALA A 2 18.21 13.66 -5.77
CA ALA A 2 19.10 12.49 -5.63
C ALA A 2 19.07 11.83 -4.23
N LEU A 3 19.13 12.62 -3.15
CA LEU A 3 19.08 12.09 -1.78
C LEU A 3 17.74 11.39 -1.47
N ALA A 4 16.61 12.04 -1.79
CA ALA A 4 15.29 11.45 -1.57
C ALA A 4 15.07 10.15 -2.37
N TYR A 5 15.63 10.06 -3.58
CA TYR A 5 15.62 8.83 -4.37
C TYR A 5 16.45 7.73 -3.68
N PHE A 6 17.68 8.05 -3.27
CA PHE A 6 18.56 7.09 -2.59
C PHE A 6 17.93 6.58 -1.28
N ASP A 7 17.34 7.49 -0.49
CA ASP A 7 16.64 7.15 0.75
C ASP A 7 15.42 6.28 0.50
N SER A 8 14.65 6.56 -0.56
CA SER A 8 13.52 5.73 -0.96
C SER A 8 13.96 4.34 -1.42
N TYR A 9 15.07 4.27 -2.16
CA TYR A 9 15.60 3.03 -2.70
C TYR A 9 16.09 2.08 -1.61
N ARG A 10 16.78 2.61 -0.59
CA ARG A 10 17.30 1.80 0.53
C ARG A 10 16.29 1.53 1.64
N SER A 11 15.09 2.09 1.56
CA SER A 11 14.04 1.89 2.57
C SER A 11 13.33 0.56 2.32
N GLU A 12 13.47 -0.39 3.25
CA GLU A 12 12.76 -1.68 3.19
C GLU A 12 11.23 -1.49 3.17
N ARG A 13 10.73 -0.46 3.87
CA ARG A 13 9.30 -0.12 3.92
C ARG A 13 9.06 1.34 3.57
N LEU A 14 8.34 1.55 2.49
CA LEU A 14 7.85 2.87 2.07
C LEU A 14 6.40 3.09 2.53
N PRO A 15 5.96 4.35 2.69
CA PRO A 15 4.57 4.68 3.03
C PRO A 15 3.55 4.37 1.91
N ALA A 16 3.93 3.59 0.89
CA ALA A 16 3.07 3.19 -0.22
C ALA A 16 1.89 2.30 0.22
N ASN A 17 1.93 1.72 1.42
CA ASN A 17 0.80 1.00 2.00
C ASN A 17 -0.44 1.88 2.20
N LEU A 18 -0.26 3.16 2.57
CA LEU A 18 -1.38 4.11 2.68
C LEU A 18 -2.03 4.37 1.32
N LEU A 19 -1.21 4.52 0.27
CA LEU A 19 -1.72 4.67 -1.09
C LEU A 19 -2.53 3.44 -1.53
N GLN A 20 -2.07 2.23 -1.21
CA GLN A 20 -2.81 1.00 -1.51
C GLN A 20 -4.15 0.97 -0.76
N ALA A 21 -4.18 1.35 0.53
CA ALA A 21 -5.40 1.46 1.30
C ALA A 21 -6.38 2.47 0.68
N GLN A 22 -5.91 3.65 0.28
CA GLN A 22 -6.74 4.67 -0.37
C GLN A 22 -7.32 4.18 -1.71
N ARG A 23 -6.51 3.52 -2.55
CA ARG A 23 -6.96 2.95 -3.81
C ARG A 23 -8.05 1.89 -3.58
N ASP A 24 -7.88 1.04 -2.59
CA ASP A 24 -8.87 0.03 -2.25
C ASP A 24 -10.16 0.66 -1.71
N TYR A 25 -10.03 1.68 -0.85
CA TYR A 25 -11.14 2.42 -0.27
C TYR A 25 -12.02 3.09 -1.33
N PHE A 26 -11.43 3.86 -2.24
CA PHE A 26 -12.20 4.66 -3.21
C PHE A 26 -12.56 3.91 -4.49
N GLY A 27 -11.83 2.83 -4.82
CA GLY A 27 -11.95 2.20 -6.14
C GLY A 27 -11.92 0.68 -6.15
N ALA A 28 -12.01 0.02 -4.99
CA ALA A 28 -11.97 -1.44 -4.87
C ALA A 28 -10.78 -2.08 -5.60
N HIS A 29 -9.65 -1.37 -5.65
CA HIS A 29 -8.48 -1.75 -6.44
C HIS A 29 -7.67 -2.90 -5.86
N THR A 30 -8.04 -3.41 -4.69
CA THR A 30 -7.35 -4.48 -3.95
C THR A 30 -5.92 -4.12 -3.54
N PHE A 31 -5.33 -4.93 -2.66
CA PHE A 31 -3.93 -4.80 -2.23
C PHE A 31 -3.33 -6.17 -1.87
N LYS A 32 -2.01 -6.17 -1.60
CA LYS A 32 -1.25 -7.32 -1.12
C LYS A 32 -0.92 -7.17 0.36
N ARG A 33 -0.79 -8.30 1.06
CA ARG A 33 -0.42 -8.34 2.48
C ARG A 33 1.02 -8.83 2.64
N LEU A 34 1.65 -8.42 3.73
CA LEU A 34 3.02 -8.84 4.07
C LEU A 34 3.06 -10.20 4.78
N ASP A 35 1.97 -10.58 5.44
CA ASP A 35 1.86 -11.79 6.25
C ASP A 35 1.19 -12.96 5.51
N LYS A 36 0.57 -12.69 4.35
CA LYS A 36 -0.17 -13.70 3.60
C LYS A 36 -0.13 -13.42 2.10
N GLU A 37 0.17 -14.46 1.33
CA GLU A 37 0.05 -14.43 -0.12
C GLU A 37 -1.42 -14.37 -0.56
N GLY A 38 -1.70 -13.64 -1.64
CA GLY A 38 -3.05 -13.48 -2.18
C GLY A 38 -3.33 -12.05 -2.62
N THR A 39 -4.57 -11.79 -3.04
CA THR A 39 -5.08 -10.45 -3.36
C THR A 39 -6.25 -10.18 -2.43
N PHE A 40 -6.29 -9.00 -1.81
CA PHE A 40 -7.25 -8.68 -0.75
C PHE A 40 -7.99 -7.40 -1.07
N HIS A 41 -9.29 -7.39 -0.79
CA HIS A 41 -10.12 -6.19 -0.75
C HIS A 41 -10.66 -6.06 0.67
N TYR A 42 -10.74 -4.85 1.21
CA TYR A 42 -11.37 -4.59 2.50
C TYR A 42 -12.66 -3.80 2.31
N ASN A 43 -13.72 -4.17 3.03
CA ASN A 43 -14.97 -3.40 3.00
C ASN A 43 -14.91 -2.27 4.04
N TRP A 44 -14.51 -1.09 3.58
CA TRP A 44 -14.24 0.06 4.45
C TRP A 44 -15.50 0.74 5.00
N MET A 45 -16.65 0.58 4.33
CA MET A 45 -17.91 1.27 4.67
C MET A 45 -18.83 0.46 5.58
N GLN A 46 -18.41 -0.75 5.98
CA GLN A 46 -19.22 -1.70 6.74
C GLN A 46 -18.97 -1.69 8.26
N ASN A 47 -18.36 -0.61 8.78
CA ASN A 47 -18.08 -0.45 10.21
C ASN A 47 -19.24 0.18 10.98
#